data_AF-A0A7C3L5G2-F1
#
_entry.id   AF-A0A7C3L5G2-F1
#
_cell.length_a   1.000
_cell.length_b   1.000
_cell.length_c   1.000
_cell.angle_alpha   90.00
_cell.angle_beta   90.00
_cell.angle_gamma   90.00
#
_symmetry.space_group_name_H-M   'P 1'
#
loop_
_entity.id
_entity.type
_entity.pdbx_description
1 polymer ?
#
loop_
_entity_poly.entity_id
_entity_poly.type
_entity_poly.pdbx_seq_one_letter_code
_entity_poly.pdbx_strand_id
1 'polypeptide(L)'
;MQMYQRTSESVSNVKDDPLARELLRRAYEKTSRWGKDFPGFTAELIVNDRGKRVQGSVTVKSPREVEVLLPDEGLQKWAQGQIAMMAIHRSSRPFEEADGKYALTLAEEDDHPLGRLLYIHG
;
A
#
# COMPACT_ATOMS: atom_id res chain seq x y z
N MET A 1 -15.19 -15.04 -4.92
CA MET A 1 -14.79 -13.74 -4.32
C MET A 1 -15.48 -13.62 -2.98
N GLN A 2 -14.76 -13.83 -1.86
CA GLN A 2 -15.33 -13.56 -0.54
C GLN A 2 -15.40 -12.05 -0.38
N MET A 3 -16.62 -11.52 -0.27
CA MET A 3 -16.85 -10.16 0.16
C MET A 3 -16.34 -10.05 1.60
N TYR A 4 -15.27 -9.28 1.81
CA TYR A 4 -14.91 -8.83 3.15
C TYR A 4 -16.05 -7.95 3.65
N GLN A 5 -16.90 -8.50 4.52
CA GLN A 5 -17.81 -7.70 5.32
C GLN A 5 -16.94 -6.85 6.24
N ARG A 6 -16.90 -5.55 5.94
CA ARG A 6 -16.28 -4.55 6.80
C ARG A 6 -17.12 -4.50 8.07
N THR A 7 -16.69 -5.22 9.10
CA THR A 7 -17.30 -5.13 10.43
C THR A 7 -17.29 -3.65 10.83
N SER A 8 -18.43 -3.16 11.30
CA SER A 8 -18.69 -1.80 11.75
C SER A 8 -17.47 -1.17 12.43
N GLU A 9 -17.12 0.05 12.02
CA GLU A 9 -16.12 0.89 12.68
C GLU A 9 -16.39 0.89 14.19
N SER A 10 -15.51 0.22 14.96
CA SER A 10 -15.50 0.38 16.41
C SER A 10 -15.11 1.83 16.66
N VAL A 11 -16.08 2.65 17.08
CA VAL A 11 -15.79 3.99 17.57
C VAL A 11 -14.95 3.79 18.83
N SER A 12 -13.64 3.88 18.68
CA SER A 12 -12.74 3.86 19.81
C SER A 12 -13.02 5.13 20.62
N ASN A 13 -13.36 4.99 21.90
CA ASN A 13 -13.46 6.12 22.83
C ASN A 13 -12.06 6.71 23.16
N VAL A 14 -11.00 6.24 22.50
CA VAL A 14 -9.65 6.73 22.68
C VAL A 14 -9.54 8.11 22.03
N LYS A 15 -9.10 9.08 22.82
CA LYS A 15 -8.83 10.43 22.33
C LYS A 15 -7.56 10.41 21.49
N ASP A 16 -7.68 10.98 20.30
CA ASP A 16 -6.55 11.14 19.38
C ASP A 16 -5.46 12.06 19.96
N ASP A 17 -4.21 11.63 19.84
CA ASP A 17 -3.03 12.37 20.24
C ASP A 17 -2.45 13.15 19.03
N PRO A 18 -2.44 14.51 19.07
CA PRO A 18 -1.92 15.32 17.98
C PRO A 18 -0.46 15.04 17.62
N LEU A 19 0.37 14.67 18.61
CA LEU A 19 1.78 14.35 18.36
C LEU A 19 1.91 13.00 17.66
N ALA A 20 1.17 11.98 18.10
CA ALA A 20 1.13 10.67 17.44
C ALA A 20 0.71 10.82 15.97
N ARG A 21 -0.34 11.61 15.74
CA ARG A 21 -0.85 11.91 14.41
C ARG A 21 0.19 12.58 13.53
N GLU A 22 0.86 13.61 14.02
CA GLU A 22 1.83 14.34 13.23
C GLU A 22 3.05 13.48 12.88
N LEU A 23 3.52 12.66 13.82
CA LEU A 23 4.62 11.72 13.56
C LEU A 23 4.24 10.71 12.47
N LEU A 24 3.07 10.09 12.57
CA LEU A 24 2.63 9.13 11.56
C LEU A 24 2.36 9.80 10.21
N ARG A 25 1.74 10.98 10.18
CA ARG A 25 1.51 11.76 8.96
C ARG A 25 2.83 12.04 8.24
N ARG A 26 3.84 12.55 8.96
CA ARG A 26 5.16 12.84 8.39
C ARG A 26 5.81 11.59 7.80
N ALA A 27 5.73 10.45 8.47
CA ALA A 27 6.24 9.19 7.95
C ALA A 27 5.46 8.76 6.68
N TYR A 28 4.13 8.84 6.73
CA TYR A 28 3.23 8.49 5.64
C TYR A 28 3.47 9.32 4.37
N GLU A 29 3.66 10.63 4.51
CA GLU A 29 3.88 11.57 3.41
C GLU A 29 5.27 11.42 2.75
N LYS A 30 6.23 10.80 3.45
CA LYS A 30 7.55 10.50 2.88
C LYS A 30 7.58 9.20 2.07
N THR A 31 6.48 8.45 2.02
CA THR A 31 6.39 7.27 1.15
C THR A 31 6.24 7.69 -0.32
N SER A 32 6.91 6.97 -1.22
CA SER A 32 6.82 7.24 -2.65
C SER A 32 5.50 6.72 -3.23
N ARG A 33 4.50 7.60 -3.32
CA ARG A 33 3.23 7.33 -3.99
C ARG A 33 3.14 8.05 -5.32
N TRP A 34 2.35 7.50 -6.22
CA TRP A 34 1.95 8.17 -7.44
C TRP A 34 1.02 9.34 -7.13
N GLY A 35 1.12 10.41 -7.93
CA GLY A 35 0.17 11.51 -7.85
C GLY A 35 -1.25 11.06 -8.18
N LYS A 36 -2.25 11.83 -7.72
CA LYS A 36 -3.67 11.56 -7.98
C LYS A 36 -3.98 11.40 -9.48
N ASP A 37 -3.31 12.19 -10.30
CA ASP A 37 -3.50 12.24 -11.75
C ASP A 37 -2.46 11.39 -12.51
N PHE A 38 -1.82 10.43 -11.84
CA PHE A 38 -0.87 9.53 -12.49
C PHE A 38 -1.60 8.70 -13.56
N PRO A 39 -1.24 8.84 -14.84
CA PRO A 39 -1.98 8.21 -15.94
C PRO A 39 -1.68 6.71 -16.09
N GLY A 40 -0.74 6.20 -15.29
CA GLY A 40 -0.21 4.86 -15.45
C GLY A 40 1.10 4.83 -16.24
N PHE A 41 1.50 3.62 -16.63
CA PHE A 41 2.67 3.39 -17.47
C PHE A 41 2.54 2.09 -18.27
N THR A 42 3.32 2.00 -19.34
CA THR A 42 3.61 0.75 -20.06
C THR A 42 5.11 0.54 -20.05
N ALA A 43 5.53 -0.71 -19.88
CA ALA A 43 6.94 -1.07 -19.86
C ALA A 43 7.18 -2.47 -20.44
N GLU A 44 8.41 -2.70 -20.90
CA GLU A 44 8.92 -4.06 -21.09
C GLU A 44 9.09 -4.74 -19.73
N LEU A 45 8.64 -5.99 -19.64
CA LEU A 45 8.68 -6.78 -18.43
C LEU A 45 9.66 -7.95 -18.60
N ILE A 46 10.59 -8.08 -17.66
CA ILE A 46 11.45 -9.25 -17.53
C ILE A 46 11.13 -9.92 -16.20
N VAL A 47 10.62 -11.15 -16.25
CA VAL A 47 10.40 -11.98 -15.07
C VAL A 47 11.51 -13.02 -15.00
N ASN A 48 12.15 -13.13 -13.83
CA ASN A 48 13.19 -14.14 -13.57
C ASN A 48 12.71 -15.09 -12.47
N ASP A 49 12.35 -16.31 -12.86
CA ASP A 49 12.03 -17.40 -11.93
C ASP A 49 13.19 -18.39 -11.88
N ARG A 50 13.95 -18.36 -10.79
CA ARG A 50 15.08 -19.28 -10.52
C ARG A 50 16.06 -19.40 -11.70
N GLY A 51 16.38 -18.28 -12.35
CA GLY A 51 17.31 -18.22 -13.48
C GLY A 51 16.65 -18.35 -14.85
N LYS A 52 15.37 -18.75 -14.93
CA LYS A 52 14.60 -18.74 -16.18
C LYS A 52 14.02 -17.35 -16.38
N ARG A 53 14.48 -16.68 -17.43
CA ARG A 53 14.00 -15.34 -17.81
C ARG A 53 12.92 -15.45 -18.86
N VAL A 54 11.80 -14.77 -18.62
CA VAL A 54 10.70 -14.62 -19.58
C VAL A 54 10.48 -13.13 -19.81
N GLN A 55 10.38 -12.75 -21.08
CA GLN A 55 10.14 -11.37 -21.50
C GLN A 55 8.69 -11.19 -21.93
N GLY A 56 8.19 -9.99 -21.75
CA GLY A 56 6.85 -9.59 -22.16
C GLY A 56 6.64 -8.11 -21.94
N SER A 57 5.39 -7.72 -21.69
CA SER A 57 5.04 -6.33 -21.41
C SER A 57 4.06 -6.23 -20.27
N VAL A 58 4.03 -5.04 -19.68
CA VAL A 58 3.05 -4.67 -18.67
C VAL A 58 2.45 -3.31 -19.00
N THR A 59 1.15 -3.20 -18.81
CA THR A 59 0.42 -1.93 -18.80
C THR A 59 -0.27 -1.78 -17.46
N VAL A 60 0.05 -0.71 -16.74
CA VAL A 60 -0.58 -0.34 -15.47
C VAL A 60 -1.32 0.97 -15.72
N LYS A 61 -2.64 0.94 -15.83
CA LYS A 61 -3.46 2.17 -15.91
C LYS A 61 -3.92 2.62 -14.53
N SER A 62 -4.25 1.64 -13.70
CA SER A 62 -4.61 1.86 -12.31
C SER A 62 -4.25 0.63 -11.48
N PRO A 63 -4.30 0.72 -10.15
CA PRO A 63 -4.08 -0.43 -9.27
C PRO A 63 -5.08 -1.58 -9.47
N ARG A 64 -6.25 -1.25 -10.03
CA ARG A 64 -7.31 -2.23 -10.36
C ARG A 64 -7.26 -2.66 -11.83
N GLU A 65 -6.42 -2.02 -12.64
CA GLU A 65 -6.31 -2.24 -14.08
C GLU A 65 -4.84 -2.40 -14.45
N VAL A 66 -4.35 -3.62 -14.21
CA VAL A 66 -3.02 -4.09 -14.55
C VAL A 66 -3.15 -5.24 -15.54
N GLU A 67 -2.49 -5.10 -16.67
CA GLU A 67 -2.41 -6.10 -17.72
C GLU A 67 -0.95 -6.52 -17.90
N VAL A 68 -0.71 -7.83 -17.87
CA VAL A 68 0.60 -8.42 -18.16
C VAL A 68 0.43 -9.35 -19.35
N LEU A 69 1.38 -9.29 -20.29
CA LEU A 69 1.46 -10.20 -21.42
C LEU A 69 2.73 -11.01 -21.31
N LEU A 70 2.59 -12.31 -21.02
CA LEU A 70 3.68 -13.28 -20.98
C LEU A 70 3.23 -14.57 -21.70
N PRO A 71 4.17 -15.32 -22.30
CA PRO A 71 3.83 -16.55 -23.03
C PRO A 71 3.31 -17.68 -22.13
N ASP A 72 3.66 -17.68 -20.84
CA ASP A 72 3.18 -18.65 -19.86
C ASP A 72 2.04 -18.07 -19.02
N GLU A 73 0.85 -18.69 -19.08
CA GLU A 73 -0.34 -18.18 -18.40
C GLU A 73 -0.22 -18.17 -16.87
N GLY A 74 0.49 -19.15 -16.29
CA GLY A 74 0.67 -19.25 -14.85
C GLY A 74 1.55 -18.11 -14.33
N LEU A 75 2.67 -17.88 -15.01
CA LEU A 75 3.61 -16.80 -14.75
C LEU A 75 2.96 -15.43 -15.00
N GLN A 76 2.14 -15.31 -16.04
CA GLN A 76 1.36 -14.11 -16.32
C GLN A 76 0.45 -13.75 -15.16
N LYS A 77 -0.39 -14.69 -14.71
CA LYS A 77 -1.33 -14.47 -13.59
C LYS A 77 -0.58 -14.09 -12.30
N TRP A 78 0.53 -14.78 -12.02
CA TRP A 78 1.37 -14.45 -10.87
C TRP A 78 1.96 -13.04 -10.96
N ALA A 79 2.60 -12.70 -12.09
CA ALA A 79 3.25 -11.41 -12.30
C ALA A 79 2.22 -10.27 -12.25
N GLN A 80 1.05 -10.45 -12.87
CA GLN A 80 -0.04 -9.49 -12.81
C GLN A 80 -0.49 -9.23 -11.37
N GLY A 81 -0.65 -10.29 -10.56
CA GLY A 81 -1.00 -10.15 -9.14
C GLY A 81 0.05 -9.39 -8.32
N GLN A 82 1.34 -9.69 -8.54
CA GLN A 82 2.43 -8.98 -7.85
C GLN A 82 2.46 -7.49 -8.22
N ILE A 83 2.38 -7.19 -9.52
CA ILE A 83 2.42 -5.80 -10.01
C ILE A 83 1.17 -5.03 -9.57
N ALA A 84 -0.01 -5.67 -9.58
CA ALA A 84 -1.24 -5.06 -9.04
C ALA A 84 -1.11 -4.72 -7.55
N MET A 85 -0.51 -5.60 -6.75
CA MET A 85 -0.26 -5.32 -5.33
C MET A 85 0.70 -4.14 -5.15
N MET A 86 1.81 -4.13 -5.91
CA MET A 86 2.74 -2.99 -5.91
C MET A 86 2.06 -1.68 -6.30
N ALA A 87 1.18 -1.71 -7.29
CA ALA A 87 0.40 -0.56 -7.74
C ALA A 87 -0.57 -0.08 -6.66
N ILE A 88 -1.25 -0.99 -5.95
CA ILE A 88 -2.15 -0.65 -4.83
C ILE A 88 -1.38 0.08 -3.71
N HIS A 89 -0.19 -0.38 -3.35
CA HIS A 89 0.61 0.28 -2.30
C HIS A 89 1.18 1.65 -2.71
N ARG A 90 1.36 1.88 -4.02
CA ARG A 90 1.83 3.16 -4.57
C ARG A 90 0.71 4.10 -4.97
N SER A 91 -0.54 3.66 -4.86
CA SER A 91 -1.71 4.47 -5.23
C SER A 91 -1.77 5.74 -4.42
N SER A 92 -2.16 6.84 -5.06
CA SER A 92 -2.49 8.06 -4.33
C SER A 92 -3.60 7.78 -3.32
N ARG A 93 -3.32 8.04 -2.04
CA ARG A 93 -4.29 8.00 -0.96
C ARG A 93 -3.89 9.03 0.10
N PRO A 94 -4.74 10.01 0.43
CA PRO A 94 -4.48 10.94 1.52
C PRO A 94 -4.29 10.22 2.86
N PHE A 95 -3.51 10.82 3.76
CA PHE A 95 -3.28 10.25 5.09
C PHE A 95 -4.59 10.05 5.86
N GLU A 96 -5.47 11.03 5.76
CA GLU A 96 -6.78 11.08 6.41
C GLU A 96 -7.70 9.93 5.96
N GLU A 97 -7.54 9.44 4.73
CA GLU A 97 -8.29 8.28 4.24
C GLU A 97 -7.62 6.95 4.59
N ALA A 98 -6.34 6.96 4.97
CA ALA A 98 -5.54 5.80 5.31
C ALA A 98 -5.52 5.56 6.83
N ASP A 99 -4.36 5.72 7.48
CA ASP A 99 -4.22 5.51 8.93
C ASP A 99 -4.77 6.70 9.72
N GLY A 100 -4.85 7.87 9.11
CA GLY A 100 -5.37 9.08 9.73
C GLY A 100 -6.87 9.04 10.02
N LYS A 101 -7.62 8.06 9.50
CA LYS A 101 -9.04 7.86 9.85
C LYS A 101 -9.25 7.29 11.25
N TYR A 102 -8.19 6.79 11.86
CA TYR A 102 -8.22 6.17 13.19
C TYR A 102 -7.73 7.13 14.26
N ALA A 103 -8.07 6.82 15.52
CA ALA A 103 -7.42 7.47 16.66
C ALA A 103 -5.99 6.93 16.78
N LEU A 104 -5.05 7.83 17.07
CA LEU A 104 -3.62 7.54 17.17
C LEU A 104 -3.12 7.94 18.55
N THR A 105 -2.33 7.09 19.20
CA THR A 105 -1.73 7.39 20.52
C THR A 105 -0.31 6.89 20.59
N LEU A 106 0.52 7.52 21.41
CA LEU A 106 1.85 6.99 21.74
C LEU A 106 1.79 6.11 22.99
N ALA A 107 2.60 5.06 23.04
CA ALA A 107 2.89 4.31 24.26
C ALA A 107 3.67 5.20 25.26
N GLU A 108 4.00 4.71 26.45
CA GLU A 108 4.95 5.42 27.31
C GLU A 108 6.32 5.55 26.62
N GLU A 109 7.07 6.59 26.96
CA GLU A 109 8.44 6.76 26.45
C GLU A 109 9.39 5.88 27.27
N ASP A 110 10.07 4.96 26.59
CA ASP A 110 10.92 3.93 27.18
C ASP A 110 12.34 3.92 26.58
N ASP A 111 12.72 4.98 25.86
CA ASP A 111 14.00 5.13 25.16
C ASP A 111 14.34 3.96 24.21
N HIS A 112 13.32 3.29 23.65
CA HIS A 112 13.53 2.17 22.73
C HIS A 112 14.37 2.61 21.50
N PRO A 113 15.38 1.82 21.06
CA PRO A 113 16.31 2.24 20.01
C PRO A 113 15.69 2.46 18.62
N LEU A 114 14.47 1.97 18.41
CA LEU A 114 13.68 2.19 17.19
C LEU A 114 12.68 3.36 17.30
N GLY A 115 12.73 4.10 18.40
CA GLY A 115 11.78 5.15 18.73
C GLY A 115 10.56 4.64 19.51
N ARG A 116 9.71 5.59 19.89
CA ARG A 116 8.50 5.37 20.71
C ARG A 116 7.41 4.65 19.92
N LEU A 117 6.78 3.65 20.54
CA LEU A 117 5.68 2.89 19.94
C LEU A 117 4.44 3.77 19.72
N LEU A 118 3.81 3.61 18.55
CA LEU A 118 2.55 4.25 18.18
C LEU A 118 1.46 3.19 18.01
N TYR A 119 0.29 3.43 18.61
CA TYR A 119 -0.91 2.61 18.45
C TYR A 119 -1.87 3.25 17.45
N ILE A 120 -2.44 2.41 16.58
CA ILE A 120 -3.52 2.76 15.65
C ILE A 120 -4.78 2.03 16.12
N HIS A 121 -5.82 2.78 16.49
CA HIS A 121 -7.07 2.23 17.03
C HIS A 121 -8.14 2.12 15.94
N GLY A 122 -8.17 1.00 15.21
CA GLY A 122 -8.95 0.88 13.98
C GLY A 122 -9.56 -0.48 13.64
#